data_AF-A0A2R6LXC1-F1
#
_entry.id   AF-A0A2R6LXC1-F1
#
_cell.length_a   1.000
_cell.length_b   1.000
_cell.length_c   1.000
_cell.angle_alpha   90.00
_cell.angle_beta   90.00
_cell.angle_gamma   90.00
#
_symmetry.space_group_name_H-M   'P 1'
#
loop_
_entity.id
_entity.type
_entity.pdbx_description
1 polymer ?
#
loop_
_entity_poly.entity_id
_entity_poly.type
_entity_poly.pdbx_seq_one_letter_code
_entity_poly.pdbx_strand_id
1 'polypeptide(L)'
;MPSSRRFAAATVVLGLGALAHALLTWPLSATLALFAGGALVAFVAEVVVIHLDWLEHHVGPKVLGVPLYVLFGWTAAVYVAFRLALLVTDGWTAVVAAAVLATAYDLFTDHRGVAEGHWTYTDDLPGPRYRGVPWWNFAGWFAVSSVTATLAVPFL
;
A
#
# COMPACT_ATOMS: atom_id res chain seq x y z
N MET A 1 10.41 22.11 0.76
CA MET A 1 9.60 20.88 0.91
C MET A 1 8.89 20.61 -0.40
N PRO A 2 8.86 19.37 -0.92
CA PRO A 2 8.00 19.01 -2.04
C PRO A 2 6.57 19.44 -1.72
N SER A 3 5.83 19.99 -2.69
CA SER A 3 4.43 20.31 -2.42
C SER A 3 3.66 18.99 -2.27
N SER A 4 2.75 18.88 -1.29
CA SER A 4 1.92 17.68 -1.09
C SER A 4 1.15 17.28 -2.36
N ARG A 5 0.86 18.25 -3.23
CA ARG A 5 0.28 18.02 -4.56
C ARG A 5 1.23 17.27 -5.50
N ARG A 6 2.52 17.62 -5.53
CA ARG A 6 3.52 16.90 -6.35
C ARG A 6 3.72 15.47 -5.85
N PHE A 7 3.77 15.28 -4.53
CA PHE A 7 3.85 13.95 -3.93
C PHE A 7 2.65 13.09 -4.34
N ALA A 8 1.42 13.56 -4.08
CA ALA A 8 0.21 12.85 -4.45
C ALA A 8 0.13 12.56 -5.96
N ALA A 9 0.46 13.55 -6.82
CA ALA A 9 0.46 13.37 -8.26
C ALA A 9 1.49 12.32 -8.73
N ALA A 10 2.70 12.33 -8.16
CA ALA A 10 3.71 11.33 -8.47
C ALA A 10 3.26 9.92 -8.09
N THR A 11 2.65 9.76 -6.91
CA THR A 11 2.10 8.46 -6.47
C THR A 11 0.99 7.98 -7.39
N VAL A 12 0.08 8.86 -7.80
CA VAL A 12 -0.98 8.52 -8.78
C VAL A 12 -0.39 8.12 -10.12
N VAL A 13 0.59 8.85 -10.64
CA VAL A 13 1.25 8.53 -11.93
C VAL A 13 1.93 7.17 -11.86
N LEU A 14 2.64 6.87 -10.77
CA LEU A 14 3.26 5.56 -10.56
C LEU A 14 2.21 4.44 -10.49
N GLY A 15 1.09 4.66 -9.79
CA GLY A 15 0.00 3.68 -9.72
C GLY A 15 -0.70 3.47 -11.05
N LEU A 16 -0.93 4.52 -11.84
CA LEU A 16 -1.46 4.39 -13.20
C LEU A 16 -0.48 3.68 -14.12
N GLY A 17 0.83 3.93 -13.98
CA GLY A 17 1.87 3.21 -14.71
C GLY A 17 1.89 1.71 -14.37
N ALA A 18 1.78 1.37 -13.09
CA ALA A 18 1.67 -0.01 -12.62
C ALA A 18 0.41 -0.70 -13.16
N LEU A 19 -0.73 0.00 -13.12
CA LEU A 19 -2.00 -0.50 -13.69
C LEU A 19 -1.90 -0.72 -15.20
N ALA A 20 -1.33 0.24 -15.93
CA ALA A 20 -1.14 0.10 -17.37
C ALA A 20 -0.23 -1.10 -17.70
N HIS A 21 0.86 -1.27 -16.96
CA HIS A 21 1.73 -2.44 -17.11
C HIS A 21 0.97 -3.75 -16.81
N ALA A 22 0.12 -3.78 -15.78
CA ALA A 22 -0.71 -4.95 -15.46
C ALA A 22 -1.69 -5.26 -16.59
N LEU A 23 -2.42 -4.27 -17.10
CA LEU A 23 -3.36 -4.43 -18.22
C LEU A 23 -2.68 -4.96 -19.50
N LEU A 24 -1.39 -4.68 -19.69
CA LEU A 24 -0.61 -5.14 -20.84
C LEU A 24 -0.02 -6.55 -20.64
N THR A 25 0.16 -7.00 -19.40
CA THR A 25 0.94 -8.22 -19.11
C THR A 25 0.16 -9.33 -18.42
N TRP A 26 -0.98 -9.03 -17.81
CA TRP A 26 -1.82 -9.95 -17.04
C TRP A 26 -3.22 -10.08 -17.62
N PRO A 27 -3.93 -11.18 -17.32
CA PRO A 27 -5.37 -11.27 -17.54
C PRO A 27 -6.12 -10.12 -16.86
N LEU A 28 -7.22 -9.67 -17.49
CA LEU A 28 -8.05 -8.58 -16.95
C LEU A 28 -8.61 -8.93 -15.58
N SER A 29 -9.00 -10.18 -15.34
CA SER A 29 -9.50 -10.67 -14.05
C SER A 29 -8.45 -10.52 -12.94
N ALA A 30 -7.20 -10.93 -13.19
CA ALA A 30 -6.10 -10.76 -12.24
C ALA A 30 -5.82 -9.28 -11.95
N THR A 31 -5.87 -8.44 -12.99
CA THR A 31 -5.67 -6.99 -12.88
C THR A 31 -6.76 -6.34 -12.04
N LEU A 32 -8.03 -6.65 -12.31
CA LEU A 32 -9.17 -6.12 -11.53
C LEU A 32 -9.12 -6.62 -10.08
N ALA A 33 -8.82 -7.90 -9.86
CA ALA A 33 -8.71 -8.47 -8.53
C ALA A 33 -7.63 -7.78 -7.69
N LEU A 34 -6.46 -7.50 -8.28
CA LEU A 34 -5.39 -6.80 -7.56
C LEU A 34 -5.68 -5.31 -7.38
N PHE A 35 -6.03 -4.58 -8.44
CA PHE A 35 -6.12 -3.12 -8.36
C PHE A 35 -7.44 -2.65 -7.77
N ALA A 36 -8.59 -3.18 -8.19
CA ALA A 36 -9.87 -2.79 -7.61
C ALA A 36 -10.08 -3.47 -6.24
N GLY A 37 -9.80 -4.78 -6.16
CA GLY A 37 -9.90 -5.52 -4.90
C GLY A 37 -8.87 -5.05 -3.86
N GLY A 38 -7.62 -4.87 -4.26
CA GLY A 38 -6.58 -4.33 -3.36
C GLY A 38 -6.83 -2.89 -2.92
N ALA A 39 -7.33 -2.03 -3.81
CA ALA A 39 -7.74 -0.67 -3.40
C ALA A 39 -8.88 -0.72 -2.37
N LEU A 40 -9.84 -1.64 -2.51
CA LEU A 40 -10.90 -1.82 -1.51
C LEU A 40 -10.36 -2.32 -0.17
N VAL A 41 -9.46 -3.31 -0.18
CA VAL A 41 -8.81 -3.84 1.04
C VAL A 41 -8.03 -2.73 1.75
N ALA A 42 -7.20 -1.99 1.02
CA ALA A 42 -6.43 -0.87 1.57
C ALA A 42 -7.35 0.23 2.10
N PHE A 43 -8.41 0.59 1.36
CA PHE A 43 -9.38 1.59 1.79
C PHE A 43 -10.04 1.20 3.13
N VAL A 44 -10.50 -0.04 3.25
CA VAL A 44 -11.12 -0.53 4.50
C VAL A 44 -10.12 -0.52 5.65
N ALA A 45 -8.89 -0.98 5.43
CA ALA A 45 -7.84 -0.97 6.45
C ALA A 45 -7.51 0.44 6.93
N GLU A 46 -7.35 1.40 6.00
CA GLU A 46 -7.11 2.81 6.30
C GLU A 46 -8.27 3.42 7.09
N VAL A 47 -9.52 3.17 6.65
CA VAL A 47 -10.72 3.62 7.37
C VAL A 47 -10.69 3.14 8.82
N VAL A 48 -10.34 1.88 9.08
CA VAL A 48 -10.27 1.32 10.44
C VAL A 48 -9.26 2.08 11.30
N VAL A 49 -8.02 2.26 10.84
CA VAL A 49 -6.98 2.91 11.65
C VAL A 49 -7.22 4.40 11.83
N ILE A 50 -7.87 5.06 10.87
CA ILE A 50 -8.31 6.46 11.00
C ILE A 50 -9.43 6.58 12.03
N HIS A 51 -10.43 5.70 12.01
CA HIS A 51 -11.55 5.75 12.98
C HIS A 51 -11.12 5.39 14.41
N LEU A 52 -9.99 4.72 14.56
CA LEU A 52 -9.37 4.45 15.86
C LEU A 52 -8.46 5.60 16.32
N ASP A 53 -8.36 6.69 15.56
CA ASP A 53 -7.45 7.81 15.80
C ASP A 53 -5.98 7.36 15.91
N TRP A 54 -5.57 6.35 15.13
CA TRP A 54 -4.18 5.87 15.09
C TRP A 54 -3.34 6.55 14.02
N LEU A 55 -3.99 7.04 12.97
CA LEU A 55 -3.35 7.64 11.80
C LEU A 55 -4.17 8.83 11.30
N GLU A 56 -3.52 9.98 11.19
CA GLU A 56 -4.08 11.16 10.54
C GLU A 56 -3.29 11.50 9.29
N HIS A 57 -3.95 11.55 8.14
CA HIS A 57 -3.36 12.05 6.90
C HIS A 57 -3.55 13.56 6.77
N HIS A 58 -2.64 14.28 6.12
CA HIS A 58 -2.74 15.73 5.89
C HIS A 58 -2.87 16.11 4.42
N VAL A 59 -2.85 15.12 3.51
CA VAL A 59 -2.92 15.34 2.07
C VAL A 59 -4.33 14.99 1.58
N GLY A 60 -4.94 15.90 0.79
CA GLY A 60 -6.25 15.69 0.17
C GLY A 60 -6.18 15.49 -1.34
N PRO A 61 -7.31 15.16 -2.00
CA PRO A 61 -8.64 14.94 -1.43
C PRO A 61 -8.78 13.61 -0.67
N LYS A 62 -9.73 13.56 0.28
CA LYS A 62 -9.97 12.41 1.16
C LYS A 62 -11.42 11.93 1.08
N VAL A 63 -11.63 10.63 1.31
CA VAL A 63 -12.94 10.01 1.53
C VAL A 63 -12.87 9.25 2.84
N LEU A 64 -13.76 9.56 3.80
CA LEU A 64 -13.73 9.00 5.16
C LEU A 64 -12.35 9.13 5.83
N GLY A 65 -11.65 10.25 5.57
CA GLY A 65 -10.29 10.49 6.08
C GLY A 65 -9.17 9.88 5.23
N VAL A 66 -9.45 8.87 4.41
CA VAL A 66 -8.47 8.20 3.54
C VAL A 66 -8.14 9.07 2.33
N PRO A 67 -6.88 9.47 2.10
CA PRO A 67 -6.51 10.18 0.88
C PRO A 67 -6.63 9.32 -0.36
N LEU A 68 -7.23 9.84 -1.43
CA LEU A 68 -7.47 9.04 -2.63
C LEU A 68 -6.19 8.57 -3.34
N TYR A 69 -5.10 9.35 -3.25
CA TYR A 69 -3.82 8.97 -3.86
C TYR A 69 -3.19 7.73 -3.20
N VAL A 70 -3.53 7.46 -1.92
CA VAL A 70 -2.97 6.34 -1.15
C VAL A 70 -3.41 5.00 -1.76
N LEU A 71 -4.61 4.92 -2.33
CA LEU A 71 -5.10 3.71 -3.01
C LEU A 71 -4.24 3.34 -4.23
N PHE A 72 -3.73 4.34 -4.96
CA PHE A 72 -2.77 4.12 -6.04
C PHE A 72 -1.40 3.70 -5.50
N GLY A 73 -0.95 4.28 -4.39
CA GLY A 73 0.31 3.89 -3.74
C GLY A 73 0.31 2.44 -3.27
N TRP A 74 -0.73 2.02 -2.54
CA TRP A 74 -0.90 0.65 -2.05
C TRP A 74 -0.87 -0.36 -3.18
N THR A 75 -1.77 -0.20 -4.15
CA THR A 75 -1.90 -1.14 -5.28
C THR A 75 -0.63 -1.20 -6.12
N ALA A 76 0.05 -0.07 -6.36
CA ALA A 76 1.32 -0.04 -7.08
C ALA A 76 2.43 -0.79 -6.34
N ALA A 77 2.61 -0.52 -5.05
CA ALA A 77 3.64 -1.15 -4.23
C ALA A 77 3.44 -2.67 -4.18
N VAL A 78 2.21 -3.12 -3.90
CA VAL A 78 1.87 -4.55 -3.85
C VAL A 78 2.02 -5.20 -5.24
N TYR A 79 1.56 -4.54 -6.30
CA TYR A 79 1.71 -5.05 -7.67
C TYR A 79 3.18 -5.28 -8.04
N VAL A 80 4.04 -4.28 -7.82
CA VAL A 80 5.47 -4.38 -8.15
C VAL A 80 6.13 -5.45 -7.31
N ALA A 81 5.88 -5.49 -6.01
CA ALA A 81 6.41 -6.52 -5.11
C ALA A 81 5.98 -7.93 -5.55
N PHE A 82 4.70 -8.11 -5.90
CA PHE A 82 4.18 -9.40 -6.33
C PHE A 82 4.68 -9.81 -7.71
N ARG A 83 4.82 -8.88 -8.66
CA ARG A 83 5.49 -9.15 -9.94
C ARG A 83 6.92 -9.62 -9.76
N LEU A 84 7.69 -8.99 -8.87
CA LEU A 84 9.06 -9.40 -8.57
C LEU A 84 9.11 -10.78 -7.92
N ALA A 85 8.21 -11.07 -6.98
CA ALA A 85 8.10 -12.39 -6.35
C ALA A 85 7.80 -13.49 -7.39
N LEU A 86 6.88 -13.21 -8.33
CA LEU A 86 6.50 -14.12 -9.41
C LEU A 86 7.63 -14.42 -10.41
N LEU A 87 8.75 -13.68 -10.38
CA LEU A 87 9.94 -14.03 -11.17
C LEU A 87 10.73 -15.20 -10.57
N VAL A 88 10.53 -15.52 -9.29
CA VAL A 88 11.35 -16.46 -8.53
C VAL A 88 10.53 -17.63 -7.97
N THR A 89 9.24 -17.41 -7.68
CA THR A 89 8.35 -18.41 -7.09
C THR A 89 6.90 -18.16 -7.51
N ASP A 90 5.99 -19.07 -7.21
CA ASP A 90 4.57 -19.03 -7.59
C ASP A 90 3.65 -19.23 -6.37
N GLY A 91 2.34 -19.23 -6.61
CA GLY A 91 1.33 -19.54 -5.59
C GLY A 91 1.46 -18.76 -4.28
N TRP A 92 1.31 -19.46 -3.15
CA TRP A 92 1.33 -18.83 -1.82
C TRP A 92 2.72 -18.35 -1.39
N THR A 93 3.79 -18.98 -1.90
CA THR A 93 5.17 -18.55 -1.60
C THR A 93 5.45 -17.20 -2.28
N ALA A 94 4.92 -16.96 -3.48
CA ALA A 94 4.97 -15.66 -4.13
C ALA A 94 4.20 -14.59 -3.34
N VAL A 95 3.04 -14.94 -2.76
CA VAL A 95 2.27 -14.02 -1.89
C VAL A 95 3.08 -13.61 -0.66
N VAL A 96 3.68 -14.56 0.04
CA VAL A 96 4.49 -14.27 1.24
C VAL A 96 5.71 -13.42 0.86
N ALA A 97 6.42 -13.77 -0.21
CA ALA A 97 7.56 -13.00 -0.70
C ALA A 97 7.16 -11.57 -1.07
N ALA A 98 6.02 -11.39 -1.74
CA ALA A 98 5.49 -10.07 -2.09
C ALA A 98 5.15 -9.23 -0.85
N ALA A 99 4.51 -9.84 0.14
CA ALA A 99 4.18 -9.16 1.39
C ALA A 99 5.43 -8.71 2.15
N VAL A 100 6.47 -9.55 2.19
CA VAL A 100 7.77 -9.17 2.76
C VAL A 100 8.39 -8.00 2.00
N LEU A 101 8.41 -8.05 0.65
CA LEU A 101 8.98 -6.99 -0.18
C LEU A 101 8.23 -5.66 -0.03
N ALA A 102 6.89 -5.69 -0.03
CA ALA A 102 6.06 -4.49 0.16
C ALA A 102 6.23 -3.91 1.57
N THR A 103 6.28 -4.76 2.60
CA THR A 103 6.54 -4.31 3.98
C THR A 103 7.95 -3.74 4.13
N ALA A 104 8.95 -4.31 3.45
CA ALA A 104 10.30 -3.76 3.44
C ALA A 104 10.33 -2.38 2.75
N TYR A 105 9.60 -2.20 1.65
CA TYR A 105 9.44 -0.89 1.02
C TYR A 105 8.87 0.14 2.01
N ASP A 106 7.81 -0.20 2.74
CA ASP A 106 7.22 0.64 3.78
C ASP A 106 8.24 0.97 4.90
N LEU A 107 8.91 -0.04 5.44
CA LEU A 107 9.97 0.09 6.46
C LEU A 107 11.04 1.12 6.07
N PHE A 108 11.41 1.18 4.79
CA PHE A 108 12.42 2.11 4.29
C PHE A 108 11.89 3.46 3.84
N THR A 109 10.58 3.64 3.67
CA THR A 109 10.01 4.84 3.03
C THR A 109 9.04 5.62 3.90
N ASP A 110 8.26 4.96 4.76
CA ASP A 110 7.13 5.59 5.46
C ASP A 110 7.56 6.77 6.35
N HIS A 111 8.67 6.61 7.08
CA HIS A 111 9.23 7.67 7.92
C HIS A 111 9.49 9.00 7.17
N ARG A 112 9.66 8.96 5.84
CA ARG A 112 9.79 10.19 5.02
C ARG A 112 8.46 10.92 4.90
N GLY A 113 7.35 10.21 4.74
CA GLY A 113 6.02 10.82 4.73
C GLY A 113 5.68 11.47 6.06
N VAL A 114 6.06 10.85 7.18
CA VAL A 114 5.98 11.48 8.51
C VAL A 114 6.86 12.72 8.61
N ALA A 115 8.14 12.62 8.21
CA ALA A 115 9.07 13.74 8.27
C ALA A 115 8.68 14.92 7.35
N GLU A 116 8.01 14.64 6.24
CA GLU A 116 7.47 15.62 5.29
C GLU A 116 6.06 16.10 5.67
N GLY A 117 5.49 15.60 6.78
CA GLY A 117 4.21 16.01 7.31
C GLY A 117 3.01 15.55 6.49
N HIS A 118 3.15 14.51 5.68
CA HIS A 118 2.05 13.95 4.86
C HIS A 118 1.03 13.19 5.71
N TRP A 119 1.47 12.56 6.78
CA TRP A 119 0.62 11.94 7.80
C TRP A 119 1.31 11.98 9.16
N THR A 120 0.57 11.63 10.21
CA THR A 120 1.07 11.51 11.57
C THR A 120 0.41 10.32 12.25
N TYR A 121 1.24 9.52 12.93
CA TYR A 121 0.76 8.46 13.80
C TYR A 121 0.37 9.07 15.14
N THR A 122 -0.91 8.95 15.48
CA THR A 122 -1.54 9.53 16.67
C THR A 122 -1.83 8.46 17.73
N ASP A 123 -1.48 7.20 17.46
CA ASP A 123 -1.67 6.07 18.36
C ASP A 123 -0.87 6.19 19.67
N ASP A 124 -1.47 5.67 20.74
CA ASP A 124 -0.88 5.49 22.07
C ASP A 124 -0.52 4.02 22.37
N LEU A 125 -0.55 3.16 21.34
CA LEU A 125 -0.30 1.74 21.50
C LEU A 125 1.14 1.47 21.95
N PRO A 126 1.34 0.60 22.95
CA PRO A 126 2.67 0.22 23.37
C PRO A 126 3.36 -0.63 22.30
N GLY A 127 4.68 -0.49 22.21
CA GLY A 127 5.52 -1.34 21.37
C GLY A 127 6.65 -0.58 20.68
N PRO A 128 7.46 -1.29 19.87
CA PRO A 128 8.58 -0.67 19.18
C PRO A 128 8.09 0.29 18.09
N ARG A 129 8.80 1.41 17.94
CA ARG A 129 8.70 2.31 16.79
C ARG A 129 10.03 2.31 16.05
N TYR A 130 10.01 2.14 14.74
CA TYR A 130 11.20 2.27 13.90
C TYR A 130 11.15 3.59 13.14
N ARG A 131 12.11 4.48 13.41
CA ARG A 131 12.15 5.84 12.82
C ARG A 131 10.84 6.63 13.00
N GLY A 132 10.15 6.42 14.11
CA GLY A 132 8.87 7.05 14.44
C GLY A 132 7.63 6.30 13.93
N VAL A 133 7.79 5.28 13.09
CA VAL A 133 6.70 4.46 12.55
C VAL A 133 6.40 3.30 13.50
N PRO A 134 5.14 3.09 13.92
CA PRO A 134 4.78 2.05 14.87
C PRO A 134 4.79 0.64 14.26
N TRP A 135 5.08 -0.36 15.10
CA TRP A 135 5.19 -1.76 14.67
C TRP A 135 3.94 -2.29 13.97
N TRP A 136 2.75 -1.83 14.38
CA TRP A 136 1.48 -2.26 13.80
C TRP A 136 1.33 -1.80 12.35
N ASN A 137 2.01 -0.72 11.93
CA ASN A 137 2.03 -0.28 10.53
C ASN A 137 2.66 -1.36 9.64
N PHE A 138 3.83 -1.87 10.06
CA PHE A 138 4.51 -2.95 9.32
C PHE A 138 3.69 -4.24 9.31
N ALA A 139 3.03 -4.57 10.42
CA ALA A 139 2.11 -5.71 10.48
C ALA A 139 0.91 -5.52 9.53
N GLY A 140 0.36 -4.30 9.48
CA GLY A 140 -0.71 -3.91 8.57
C GLY A 140 -0.28 -4.02 7.10
N TRP A 141 0.89 -3.50 6.75
CA TRP A 141 1.47 -3.64 5.41
C TRP A 141 1.62 -5.09 4.99
N PHE A 142 2.13 -5.95 5.89
CA PHE A 142 2.27 -7.37 5.60
C PHE A 142 0.90 -8.02 5.35
N ALA A 143 -0.09 -7.74 6.20
CA ALA A 143 -1.44 -8.30 6.08
C ALA A 143 -2.16 -7.82 4.81
N VAL A 144 -2.23 -6.50 4.58
CA VAL A 144 -2.89 -5.89 3.42
C VAL A 144 -2.23 -6.35 2.12
N SER A 145 -0.90 -6.40 2.07
CA SER A 145 -0.16 -6.88 0.89
C SER A 145 -0.42 -8.36 0.62
N SER A 146 -0.44 -9.19 1.67
CA SER A 146 -0.72 -10.63 1.54
C SER A 146 -2.12 -10.87 0.99
N VAL A 147 -3.14 -10.21 1.55
CA VAL A 147 -4.52 -10.32 1.08
C VAL A 147 -4.62 -9.83 -0.37
N THR A 148 -4.08 -8.66 -0.67
CA THR A 148 -4.14 -8.06 -2.02
C THR A 148 -3.46 -8.95 -3.08
N ALA A 149 -2.27 -9.49 -2.80
CA ALA A 149 -1.60 -10.40 -3.72
C ALA A 149 -2.40 -11.71 -3.90
N THR A 150 -2.98 -12.24 -2.82
CA THR A 150 -3.82 -13.45 -2.85
C THR A 150 -5.02 -13.31 -3.78
N LEU A 151 -5.64 -12.12 -3.85
CA LEU A 151 -6.80 -11.88 -4.73
C LEU A 151 -6.50 -12.17 -6.20
N ALA A 152 -5.25 -11.98 -6.65
CA ALA A 152 -4.84 -12.20 -8.02
C ALA A 152 -4.46 -13.65 -8.34
N VAL A 153 -4.08 -14.45 -7.33
CA VAL A 153 -3.57 -15.83 -7.51
C VAL A 153 -4.51 -16.73 -8.31
N PRO A 154 -5.84 -16.74 -8.10
CA PRO A 154 -6.75 -17.60 -8.87
C PRO A 154 -6.84 -17.28 -10.37
N PHE A 155 -6.27 -16.15 -10.80
CA PHE A 155 -6.42 -15.60 -12.15
C PHE A 155 -5.09 -15.50 -12.91
N LEU A 156 -3.98 -15.95 -12.32
CA LEU A 156 -2.63 -15.98 -12.89
C LEU A 156 -2.19 -17.42 -13.15
#